data_AF-A0A7S1MNH3-F1
#
_entry.id   AF-A0A7S1MNH3-F1
#
_cell.length_a   1.000
_cell.length_b   1.000
_cell.length_c   1.000
_cell.angle_alpha   90.00
_cell.angle_beta   90.00
_cell.angle_gamma   90.00
#
_symmetry.space_group_name_H-M   'P 1'
#
loop_
_entity.id
_entity.type
_entity.pdbx_description
1 polymer ?
#
loop_
_entity_poly.entity_id
_entity_poly.type
_entity_poly.pdbx_seq_one_letter_code
_entity_poly.pdbx_strand_id
1 'polypeptide(L)'
;HVTSFFAPASRSGSPEELKEMIDTAHGLGIQVLMDLVHAHCSSNTMDGIAEMDGTDHCYTHGGPKGHHSEWDSKIFHYTKYEVLRFLLSNVRWWLEEYGFDGFRFDGITSMLYRSHGIGKGYTGGYHEYFGPDADIESHIYLMLANDLIHTLVPSAITIAEDVSGMPTIGRPVEDGGFGFDYRLAMAIPDMFIKLLKEGSDDAWDMGHITHTLTNRRWREKVVAYVESHDQAIVGDKTIAFWLMDAEMYTGMSLVQTPQPSTAVDRGLALHKMIRLLVLGLGGEGYLNFMGNEFGHPEWIDFPTPKNGGSYQHCRRRWDLADADHLRYKFFQAFDVLMQAAENRYEWMGSEHQYVTLKSEGDKVIAFERGDCLFVFNLHPGNSYADYQIGVGFDEPLRTVLDTDEGRFGGHMRLERGHANSFPLLEA
;
A
#
# COMPACT_ATOMS: atom_id res chain seq x y z
N HIS A 1 -17.21 4.75 -6.37
CA HIS A 1 -18.43 5.48 -5.97
C HIS A 1 -19.45 4.54 -5.35
N VAL A 2 -19.91 4.84 -4.12
CA VAL A 2 -20.88 4.02 -3.37
C VAL A 2 -22.30 4.50 -3.64
N THR A 3 -23.24 3.57 -3.85
CA THR A 3 -24.68 3.85 -4.03
C THR A 3 -25.49 3.45 -2.79
N SER A 4 -25.29 2.23 -2.29
CA SER A 4 -26.01 1.66 -1.13
C SER A 4 -25.04 1.34 0.01
N PHE A 5 -24.93 2.22 1.01
CA PHE A 5 -23.86 2.17 2.04
C PHE A 5 -23.92 0.97 2.98
N PHE A 6 -25.11 0.41 3.22
CA PHE A 6 -25.32 -0.74 4.12
C PHE A 6 -25.38 -2.08 3.40
N ALA A 7 -25.19 -2.09 2.08
CA ALA A 7 -25.34 -3.28 1.25
C ALA A 7 -23.97 -3.81 0.80
N PRO A 8 -23.65 -5.09 1.04
CA PRO A 8 -22.49 -5.71 0.41
C PRO A 8 -22.72 -5.79 -1.10
N ALA A 9 -21.63 -5.74 -1.88
CA ALA A 9 -21.71 -5.71 -3.33
C ALA A 9 -22.25 -7.05 -3.87
N SER A 10 -23.50 -7.05 -4.35
CA SER A 10 -24.20 -8.25 -4.82
C SER A 10 -23.56 -8.98 -6.01
N ARG A 11 -22.64 -8.32 -6.72
CA ARG A 11 -21.92 -8.90 -7.86
C ARG A 11 -21.00 -10.07 -7.46
N SER A 12 -20.60 -10.15 -6.18
CA SER A 12 -19.63 -11.12 -5.68
C SER A 12 -20.26 -12.20 -4.81
N GLY A 13 -21.57 -12.15 -4.56
CA GLY A 13 -22.27 -13.07 -3.69
C GLY A 13 -23.31 -12.39 -2.81
N SER A 14 -23.85 -13.17 -1.88
CA SER A 14 -24.81 -12.79 -0.86
C SER A 14 -24.12 -12.20 0.38
N PRO A 15 -24.86 -11.48 1.25
CA PRO A 15 -24.35 -11.06 2.55
C PRO A 15 -23.75 -12.18 3.40
N GLU A 16 -24.35 -13.37 3.37
CA GLU A 16 -23.89 -14.51 4.16
C GLU A 16 -22.57 -15.08 3.62
N GLU A 17 -22.36 -15.07 2.30
CA GLU A 17 -21.07 -15.47 1.70
C GLU A 17 -19.95 -14.47 2.06
N LEU A 18 -20.26 -13.18 2.25
CA LEU A 18 -19.28 -12.22 2.77
C LEU A 18 -18.92 -12.52 4.23
N LYS A 19 -19.90 -12.85 5.07
CA LYS A 19 -19.65 -13.27 6.47
C LYS A 19 -18.80 -14.53 6.52
N GLU A 20 -19.10 -15.52 5.69
CA GLU A 20 -18.32 -16.76 5.58
C GLU A 20 -16.87 -16.48 5.16
N MET A 21 -16.66 -15.56 4.21
CA MET A 21 -15.31 -15.15 3.79
C MET A 21 -14.51 -14.55 4.96
N ILE A 22 -15.12 -13.66 5.74
CA ILE A 22 -14.46 -13.00 6.89
C ILE A 22 -14.18 -14.04 7.99
N ASP A 23 -15.16 -14.89 8.33
CA ASP A 23 -15.00 -15.95 9.33
C ASP A 23 -13.91 -16.96 8.92
N THR A 24 -13.83 -17.30 7.63
CA THR A 24 -12.76 -18.14 7.08
C THR A 24 -11.40 -17.47 7.22
N ALA A 25 -11.29 -16.17 6.93
CA ALA A 25 -10.04 -15.42 7.11
C ALA A 25 -9.60 -15.41 8.58
N HIS A 26 -10.55 -15.18 9.50
CA HIS A 26 -10.29 -15.26 10.94
C HIS A 26 -9.84 -16.65 11.37
N GLY A 27 -10.45 -17.72 10.83
CA GLY A 27 -10.04 -19.11 11.04
C GLY A 27 -8.61 -19.41 10.58
N LEU A 28 -8.07 -18.60 9.66
CA LEU A 28 -6.68 -18.63 9.19
C LEU A 28 -5.76 -17.65 9.92
N GLY A 29 -6.26 -16.92 10.92
CA GLY A 29 -5.50 -15.90 11.66
C GLY A 29 -5.26 -14.61 10.88
N ILE A 30 -6.08 -14.33 9.86
CA ILE A 30 -5.97 -13.14 9.00
C ILE A 30 -7.05 -12.14 9.42
N GLN A 31 -6.62 -10.92 9.79
CA GLN A 31 -7.54 -9.80 10.01
C GLN A 31 -8.03 -9.23 8.67
N VAL A 32 -9.29 -8.80 8.61
CA VAL A 32 -9.93 -8.25 7.44
C VAL A 32 -10.36 -6.81 7.71
N LEU A 33 -9.76 -5.87 6.97
CA LEU A 33 -10.16 -4.46 6.98
C LEU A 33 -11.04 -4.18 5.76
N MET A 34 -12.02 -3.29 5.93
CA MET A 34 -12.89 -2.85 4.82
C MET A 34 -12.51 -1.44 4.36
N ASP A 35 -12.53 -1.22 3.04
CA ASP A 35 -12.47 0.12 2.47
C ASP A 35 -13.78 0.87 2.76
N LEU A 36 -13.71 1.91 3.58
CA LEU A 36 -14.84 2.74 4.01
C LEU A 36 -14.84 4.07 3.27
N VAL A 37 -15.70 4.17 2.25
CA VAL A 37 -15.81 5.35 1.39
C VAL A 37 -16.86 6.32 1.95
N HIS A 38 -16.47 7.14 2.93
CA HIS A 38 -17.33 8.18 3.50
C HIS A 38 -16.99 9.60 3.03
N ALA A 39 -16.00 9.77 2.13
CA ALA A 39 -15.65 11.06 1.55
C ALA A 39 -16.71 11.62 0.59
N HIS A 40 -17.43 10.74 -0.11
CA HIS A 40 -18.43 11.10 -1.13
C HIS A 40 -19.43 9.96 -1.36
N CYS A 41 -20.54 10.25 -2.04
CA CYS A 41 -21.45 9.24 -2.57
C CYS A 41 -21.67 9.40 -4.07
N SER A 42 -22.12 8.32 -4.74
CA SER A 42 -22.51 8.37 -6.16
C SER A 42 -23.53 9.49 -6.41
N SER A 43 -23.46 10.12 -7.57
CA SER A 43 -24.45 11.09 -8.06
C SER A 43 -25.73 10.42 -8.59
N ASN A 44 -25.80 9.08 -8.61
CA ASN A 44 -26.96 8.35 -9.10
C ASN A 44 -28.18 8.51 -8.19
N THR A 45 -29.28 8.97 -8.77
CA THR A 45 -30.57 9.21 -8.10
C THR A 45 -31.53 8.01 -8.18
N MET A 46 -31.28 7.05 -9.06
CA MET A 46 -32.15 5.89 -9.27
C MET A 46 -31.81 4.70 -8.37
N ASP A 47 -30.53 4.53 -8.04
CA ASP A 47 -30.03 3.39 -7.23
C ASP A 47 -29.15 3.82 -6.04
N GLY A 48 -29.01 5.14 -5.83
CA GLY A 48 -28.18 5.74 -4.80
C GLY A 48 -28.95 6.71 -3.91
N ILE A 49 -28.24 7.28 -2.94
CA ILE A 49 -28.80 8.23 -1.96
C ILE A 49 -28.80 9.69 -2.44
N ALA A 50 -28.31 9.97 -3.65
CA ALA A 50 -28.36 11.31 -4.21
C ALA A 50 -29.81 11.72 -4.45
N GLU A 51 -30.18 12.90 -3.96
CA GLU A 51 -31.52 13.47 -4.15
C GLU A 51 -32.66 12.55 -3.68
N MET A 52 -32.40 11.76 -2.64
CA MET A 52 -33.33 10.73 -2.13
C MET A 52 -34.70 11.28 -1.73
N ASP A 53 -34.79 12.51 -1.23
CA ASP A 53 -36.05 13.19 -0.90
C ASP A 53 -36.50 14.20 -1.98
N GLY A 54 -35.88 14.17 -3.15
CA GLY A 54 -36.09 15.13 -4.23
C GLY A 54 -35.30 16.43 -4.09
N THR A 55 -34.45 16.57 -3.07
CA THR A 55 -33.59 17.76 -2.86
C THR A 55 -32.11 17.41 -2.96
N ASP A 56 -31.30 18.36 -3.41
CA ASP A 56 -29.84 18.20 -3.54
C ASP A 56 -29.09 18.23 -2.19
N HIS A 57 -29.81 18.41 -1.09
CA HIS A 57 -29.23 18.67 0.22
C HIS A 57 -29.79 17.75 1.31
N CYS A 58 -30.34 16.58 0.98
CA CYS A 58 -30.82 15.61 1.97
C CYS A 58 -29.67 15.12 2.87
N TYR A 59 -28.84 14.21 2.35
CA TYR A 59 -27.61 13.69 2.99
C TYR A 59 -26.37 14.54 2.66
N THR A 60 -26.44 15.33 1.60
CA THR A 60 -25.32 16.06 1.01
C THR A 60 -25.45 17.56 1.27
N HIS A 61 -24.40 18.33 1.01
CA HIS A 61 -24.55 19.79 0.92
C HIS A 61 -25.36 20.17 -0.32
N GLY A 62 -26.05 21.31 -0.27
CA GLY A 62 -26.71 21.89 -1.45
C GLY A 62 -25.75 22.71 -2.29
N GLY A 63 -26.07 22.86 -3.58
CA GLY A 63 -25.32 23.68 -4.53
C GLY A 63 -23.86 23.19 -4.73
N PRO A 64 -22.94 24.09 -5.12
CA PRO A 64 -21.57 23.71 -5.49
C PRO A 64 -20.76 23.03 -4.37
N LYS A 65 -21.03 23.34 -3.10
CA LYS A 65 -20.35 22.69 -1.95
C LYS A 65 -20.67 21.18 -1.89
N GLY A 66 -21.83 20.78 -2.40
CA GLY A 66 -22.28 19.39 -2.41
C GLY A 66 -21.74 18.54 -3.54
N HIS A 67 -20.83 19.05 -4.37
CA HIS A 67 -20.38 18.36 -5.57
C HIS A 67 -18.85 18.34 -5.68
N HIS A 68 -18.30 17.15 -5.95
CA HIS A 68 -16.89 16.96 -6.20
C HIS A 68 -16.63 16.87 -7.70
N SER A 69 -16.06 17.92 -8.29
CA SER A 69 -15.95 18.07 -9.75
C SER A 69 -15.12 16.99 -10.44
N GLU A 70 -13.98 16.60 -9.86
CA GLU A 70 -13.08 15.59 -10.46
C GLU A 70 -13.64 14.16 -10.38
N TRP A 71 -14.55 13.92 -9.43
CA TRP A 71 -15.09 12.58 -9.16
C TRP A 71 -16.54 12.44 -9.62
N ASP A 72 -17.13 13.51 -10.15
CA ASP A 72 -18.56 13.58 -10.51
C ASP A 72 -19.49 12.97 -9.44
N SER A 73 -19.27 13.35 -8.19
CA SER A 73 -19.91 12.75 -7.02
C SER A 73 -20.50 13.79 -6.09
N LYS A 74 -21.28 13.36 -5.09
CA LYS A 74 -21.90 14.25 -4.09
C LYS A 74 -21.15 14.18 -2.76
N ILE A 75 -21.06 15.32 -2.06
CA ILE A 75 -20.35 15.49 -0.78
C ILE A 75 -21.34 15.56 0.37
N PHE A 76 -21.11 14.73 1.39
CA PHE A 76 -21.94 14.67 2.60
C PHE A 76 -21.96 15.99 3.37
N HIS A 77 -23.08 16.26 4.04
CA HIS A 77 -23.19 17.36 4.98
C HIS A 77 -22.95 16.87 6.41
N TYR A 78 -21.68 16.81 6.82
CA TYR A 78 -21.24 16.16 8.07
C TYR A 78 -21.78 16.80 9.36
N THR A 79 -22.38 17.99 9.32
CA THR A 79 -22.99 18.64 10.50
C THR A 79 -24.43 18.21 10.76
N LYS A 80 -25.09 17.57 9.79
CA LYS A 80 -26.48 17.11 9.96
C LYS A 80 -26.53 15.89 10.85
N TYR A 81 -27.37 15.96 11.88
CA TYR A 81 -27.51 14.88 12.86
C TYR A 81 -27.87 13.53 12.22
N GLU A 82 -28.77 13.51 11.23
CA GLU A 82 -29.15 12.27 10.55
C GLU A 82 -28.07 11.76 9.58
N VAL A 83 -27.19 12.64 9.07
CA VAL A 83 -26.01 12.23 8.29
C VAL A 83 -24.97 11.60 9.21
N LEU A 84 -24.69 12.23 10.37
CA LEU A 84 -23.84 11.63 11.40
C LEU A 84 -24.39 10.29 11.86
N ARG A 85 -25.69 10.20 12.15
CA ARG A 85 -26.35 8.93 12.51
C ARG A 85 -26.13 7.88 11.43
N PHE A 86 -26.38 8.24 10.17
CA PHE A 86 -26.22 7.34 9.02
C PHE A 86 -24.79 6.82 8.90
N LEU A 87 -23.77 7.70 8.88
CA LEU A 87 -22.37 7.31 8.69
C LEU A 87 -21.81 6.55 9.91
N LEU A 88 -22.11 6.98 11.13
CA LEU A 88 -21.65 6.30 12.35
C LEU A 88 -22.35 4.95 12.56
N SER A 89 -23.64 4.86 12.21
CA SER A 89 -24.34 3.56 12.18
C SER A 89 -23.80 2.66 11.09
N ASN A 90 -23.31 3.21 9.97
CA ASN A 90 -22.66 2.42 8.93
C ASN A 90 -21.34 1.81 9.41
N VAL A 91 -20.52 2.59 10.11
CA VAL A 91 -19.31 2.09 10.79
C VAL A 91 -19.67 0.92 11.71
N ARG A 92 -20.64 1.11 12.61
CA ARG A 92 -21.07 0.06 13.54
C ARG A 92 -21.65 -1.17 12.81
N TRP A 93 -22.41 -0.95 11.75
CA TRP A 93 -23.01 -2.02 10.95
C TRP A 93 -21.95 -2.98 10.40
N TRP A 94 -20.88 -2.46 9.80
CA TRP A 94 -19.82 -3.30 9.26
C TRP A 94 -19.00 -4.01 10.34
N LEU A 95 -18.77 -3.36 11.49
CA LEU A 95 -18.10 -4.00 12.63
C LEU A 95 -18.95 -5.13 13.24
N GLU A 96 -20.22 -4.88 13.55
CA GLU A 96 -21.06 -5.83 14.31
C GLU A 96 -21.69 -6.92 13.44
N GLU A 97 -22.21 -6.57 12.25
CA GLU A 97 -22.95 -7.53 11.42
C GLU A 97 -22.01 -8.45 10.61
N TYR A 98 -20.85 -7.93 10.18
CA TYR A 98 -19.91 -8.65 9.32
C TYR A 98 -18.60 -9.01 10.03
N GLY A 99 -18.30 -8.43 11.19
CA GLY A 99 -17.11 -8.77 11.97
C GLY A 99 -15.80 -8.26 11.37
N PHE A 100 -15.82 -7.18 10.58
CA PHE A 100 -14.56 -6.57 10.10
C PHE A 100 -13.68 -6.10 11.27
N ASP A 101 -12.36 -6.23 11.12
CA ASP A 101 -11.36 -5.86 12.14
C ASP A 101 -10.97 -4.37 12.10
N GLY A 102 -11.67 -3.57 11.30
CA GLY A 102 -11.40 -2.16 11.11
C GLY A 102 -11.53 -1.73 9.66
N PHE A 103 -10.95 -0.57 9.34
CA PHE A 103 -11.22 0.13 8.10
C PHE A 103 -10.02 0.85 7.50
N ARG A 104 -9.96 0.89 6.17
CA ARG A 104 -9.24 1.95 5.46
C ARG A 104 -10.25 3.02 5.05
N PHE A 105 -10.08 4.25 5.52
CA PHE A 105 -10.93 5.36 5.10
C PHE A 105 -10.36 5.97 3.81
N ASP A 106 -11.16 5.93 2.75
CA ASP A 106 -10.76 6.41 1.43
C ASP A 106 -11.06 7.89 1.24
N GLY A 107 -10.18 8.56 0.49
CA GLY A 107 -10.34 9.96 0.12
C GLY A 107 -10.26 10.93 1.30
N ILE A 108 -9.48 10.62 2.34
CA ILE A 108 -9.36 11.48 3.53
C ILE A 108 -8.88 12.88 3.16
N THR A 109 -7.95 13.01 2.21
CA THR A 109 -7.54 14.33 1.69
C THR A 109 -8.73 15.16 1.19
N SER A 110 -9.67 14.52 0.48
CA SER A 110 -10.87 15.19 -0.03
C SER A 110 -11.80 15.65 1.10
N MET A 111 -11.81 14.90 2.21
CA MET A 111 -12.56 15.29 3.40
C MET A 111 -11.88 16.43 4.16
N LEU A 112 -10.56 16.39 4.36
CA LEU A 112 -9.84 17.32 5.22
C LEU A 112 -9.88 18.78 4.75
N TYR A 113 -10.06 18.99 3.44
CA TYR A 113 -9.99 20.32 2.82
C TYR A 113 -11.20 20.60 1.92
N ARG A 114 -11.68 21.84 1.93
CA ARG A 114 -12.76 22.33 1.05
C ARG A 114 -12.36 22.33 -0.42
N SER A 115 -11.07 22.48 -0.71
CA SER A 115 -10.49 22.30 -2.05
C SER A 115 -10.37 20.84 -2.47
N HIS A 116 -10.60 19.91 -1.55
CA HIS A 116 -10.40 18.47 -1.71
C HIS A 116 -8.95 18.07 -2.05
N GLY A 117 -7.98 18.97 -1.84
CA GLY A 117 -6.59 18.81 -2.27
C GLY A 117 -6.37 19.00 -3.77
N ILE A 118 -7.42 19.34 -4.54
CA ILE A 118 -7.33 19.49 -5.99
C ILE A 118 -6.45 20.69 -6.34
N GLY A 119 -5.41 20.46 -7.15
CA GLY A 119 -4.45 21.49 -7.55
C GLY A 119 -3.64 22.06 -6.38
N LYS A 120 -3.58 21.36 -5.25
CA LYS A 120 -2.78 21.73 -4.09
C LYS A 120 -1.49 20.91 -4.03
N GLY A 121 -0.39 21.59 -3.71
CA GLY A 121 0.83 20.95 -3.24
C GLY A 121 0.97 21.17 -1.74
N TYR A 122 1.49 20.18 -1.04
CA TYR A 122 1.76 20.25 0.40
C TYR A 122 3.27 20.25 0.61
N THR A 123 3.81 21.37 1.06
CA THR A 123 5.24 21.56 1.30
C THR A 123 5.66 21.14 2.71
N GLY A 124 4.68 20.86 3.57
CA GLY A 124 4.88 20.65 5.02
C GLY A 124 4.73 21.93 5.83
N GLY A 125 4.37 23.06 5.21
CA GLY A 125 4.08 24.30 5.90
C GLY A 125 2.75 24.23 6.66
N TYR A 126 2.75 24.46 7.97
CA TYR A 126 1.57 24.19 8.82
C TYR A 126 0.33 25.04 8.46
N HIS A 127 0.54 26.18 7.79
CA HIS A 127 -0.52 27.04 7.27
C HIS A 127 -1.35 26.39 6.13
N GLU A 128 -0.79 25.40 5.44
CA GLU A 128 -1.48 24.64 4.38
C GLU A 128 -2.52 23.67 4.97
N TYR A 129 -2.27 23.21 6.20
CA TYR A 129 -3.10 22.24 6.91
C TYR A 129 -4.18 22.90 7.77
N PHE A 130 -3.83 23.99 8.47
CA PHE A 130 -4.68 24.63 9.48
C PHE A 130 -5.21 26.01 9.04
N GLY A 131 -5.51 26.16 7.74
CA GLY A 131 -6.00 27.41 7.15
C GLY A 131 -7.52 27.45 6.91
N PRO A 132 -8.02 28.50 6.24
CA PRO A 132 -9.44 28.62 5.86
C PRO A 132 -9.96 27.51 4.93
N ASP A 133 -9.04 26.74 4.33
CA ASP A 133 -9.35 25.61 3.46
C ASP A 133 -9.65 24.33 4.27
N ALA A 134 -9.26 24.25 5.54
CA ALA A 134 -9.57 23.11 6.39
C ALA A 134 -11.11 22.96 6.55
N ASP A 135 -11.62 21.74 6.36
CA ASP A 135 -13.02 21.43 6.59
C ASP A 135 -13.26 20.86 7.99
N ILE A 136 -13.56 21.77 8.92
CA ILE A 136 -13.81 21.41 10.33
C ILE A 136 -15.01 20.45 10.47
N GLU A 137 -15.99 20.50 9.56
CA GLU A 137 -17.18 19.65 9.63
C GLU A 137 -16.80 18.17 9.47
N SER A 138 -15.93 17.88 8.50
CA SER A 138 -15.44 16.53 8.25
C SER A 138 -14.44 16.10 9.33
N HIS A 139 -13.60 17.01 9.85
CA HIS A 139 -12.65 16.70 10.93
C HIS A 139 -13.37 16.14 12.15
N ILE A 140 -14.46 16.78 12.57
CA ILE A 140 -15.28 16.33 13.70
C ILE A 140 -15.88 14.95 13.42
N TYR A 141 -16.42 14.71 12.22
CA TYR A 141 -16.95 13.40 11.86
C TYR A 141 -15.87 12.30 11.92
N LEU A 142 -14.66 12.57 11.43
CA LEU A 142 -13.54 11.61 11.48
C LEU A 142 -13.14 11.28 12.92
N MET A 143 -13.06 12.30 13.79
CA MET A 143 -12.80 12.10 15.23
C MET A 143 -13.89 11.24 15.88
N LEU A 144 -15.17 11.54 15.63
CA LEU A 144 -16.30 10.76 16.15
C LEU A 144 -16.31 9.32 15.63
N ALA A 145 -15.96 9.11 14.36
CA ALA A 145 -15.89 7.79 13.76
C ALA A 145 -14.78 6.95 14.39
N ASN A 146 -13.56 7.50 14.53
CA ASN A 146 -12.46 6.80 15.17
C ASN A 146 -12.71 6.55 16.66
N ASP A 147 -13.26 7.52 17.40
CA ASP A 147 -13.65 7.33 18.81
C ASP A 147 -14.67 6.20 18.97
N LEU A 148 -15.69 6.16 18.09
CA LEU A 148 -16.68 5.08 18.06
C LEU A 148 -16.05 3.72 17.76
N ILE A 149 -15.19 3.63 16.75
CA ILE A 149 -14.54 2.37 16.34
C ILE A 149 -13.77 1.77 17.49
N HIS A 150 -12.89 2.55 18.12
CA HIS A 150 -12.06 2.07 19.23
C HIS A 150 -12.85 1.86 20.52
N THR A 151 -14.00 2.54 20.69
CA THR A 151 -14.92 2.25 21.80
C THR A 151 -15.64 0.91 21.62
N LEU A 152 -16.06 0.57 20.40
CA LEU A 152 -16.75 -0.69 20.11
C LEU A 152 -15.77 -1.87 20.06
N VAL A 153 -14.64 -1.69 19.38
CA VAL A 153 -13.62 -2.70 19.16
C VAL A 153 -12.25 -2.06 19.43
N PRO A 154 -11.74 -2.11 20.68
CA PRO A 154 -10.48 -1.46 21.04
C PRO A 154 -9.24 -1.95 20.26
N SER A 155 -9.32 -3.13 19.65
CA SER A 155 -8.27 -3.71 18.81
C SER A 155 -8.44 -3.44 17.32
N ALA A 156 -9.50 -2.72 16.91
CA ALA A 156 -9.73 -2.43 15.51
C ALA A 156 -8.63 -1.51 14.98
N ILE A 157 -8.35 -1.62 13.67
CA ILE A 157 -7.33 -0.84 13.00
C ILE A 157 -7.99 0.13 12.03
N THR A 158 -7.67 1.43 12.13
CA THR A 158 -8.10 2.43 11.15
C THR A 158 -6.93 3.04 10.39
N ILE A 159 -7.04 3.06 9.06
CA ILE A 159 -6.00 3.54 8.15
C ILE A 159 -6.54 4.71 7.33
N ALA A 160 -5.86 5.86 7.35
CA ALA A 160 -6.21 7.02 6.53
C ALA A 160 -5.52 7.01 5.17
N GLU A 161 -6.29 7.10 4.09
CA GLU A 161 -5.81 7.44 2.75
C GLU A 161 -5.70 8.97 2.60
N ASP A 162 -4.62 9.54 3.15
CA ASP A 162 -4.33 10.97 3.09
C ASP A 162 -3.00 11.23 2.38
N VAL A 163 -3.01 11.90 1.22
CA VAL A 163 -1.79 12.28 0.50
C VAL A 163 -1.17 13.56 1.07
N SER A 164 -1.94 14.38 1.80
CA SER A 164 -1.48 15.71 2.23
C SER A 164 -0.40 15.68 3.30
N GLY A 165 -0.38 14.66 4.15
CA GLY A 165 0.54 14.62 5.29
C GLY A 165 -0.02 15.32 6.53
N MET A 166 -1.34 15.37 6.71
CA MET A 166 -2.00 16.12 7.79
C MET A 166 -1.39 15.77 9.15
N PRO A 167 -0.81 16.74 9.88
CA PRO A 167 -0.27 16.49 11.21
C PRO A 167 -1.34 15.98 12.16
N THR A 168 -0.97 15.08 13.08
CA THR A 168 -1.84 14.52 14.12
C THR A 168 -2.95 13.60 13.60
N ILE A 169 -2.91 13.21 12.33
CA ILE A 169 -3.86 12.25 11.75
C ILE A 169 -3.79 10.91 12.48
N GLY A 170 -2.56 10.47 12.80
CA GLY A 170 -2.27 9.22 13.51
C GLY A 170 -2.19 9.35 15.03
N ARG A 171 -2.78 10.41 15.62
CA ARG A 171 -2.75 10.67 17.08
C ARG A 171 -4.13 10.44 17.71
N PRO A 172 -4.19 9.99 18.98
CA PRO A 172 -5.47 9.77 19.67
C PRO A 172 -6.38 10.99 19.68
N VAL A 173 -7.69 10.77 19.66
CA VAL A 173 -8.70 11.85 19.73
C VAL A 173 -8.59 12.64 21.04
N GLU A 174 -8.28 11.97 22.16
CA GLU A 174 -8.08 12.59 23.47
C GLU A 174 -6.87 13.55 23.52
N ASP A 175 -5.86 13.32 22.67
CA ASP A 175 -4.69 14.19 22.49
C ASP A 175 -4.99 15.37 21.54
N GLY A 176 -6.20 15.43 20.97
CA GLY A 176 -6.58 16.39 19.93
C GLY A 176 -6.22 15.97 18.50
N GLY A 177 -5.92 14.68 18.27
CA GLY A 177 -5.72 14.12 16.93
C GLY A 177 -7.00 13.61 16.27
N PHE A 178 -6.87 12.96 15.11
CA PHE A 178 -8.01 12.39 14.37
C PHE A 178 -8.36 10.96 14.80
N GLY A 179 -7.46 10.27 15.51
CA GLY A 179 -7.67 8.93 16.02
C GLY A 179 -7.39 7.79 15.05
N PHE A 180 -6.74 8.03 13.90
CA PHE A 180 -6.31 6.93 13.04
C PHE A 180 -5.11 6.20 13.63
N ASP A 181 -5.01 4.89 13.39
CA ASP A 181 -3.83 4.12 13.77
C ASP A 181 -2.67 4.31 12.79
N TYR A 182 -3.00 4.34 11.49
CA TYR A 182 -2.03 4.45 10.41
C TYR A 182 -2.49 5.46 9.36
N ARG A 183 -1.51 5.95 8.59
CA ARG A 183 -1.74 6.58 7.28
C ARG A 183 -0.99 5.81 6.20
N LEU A 184 -1.43 5.95 4.95
CA LEU A 184 -0.68 5.41 3.81
C LEU A 184 0.56 6.29 3.49
N ALA A 185 1.69 5.63 3.21
CA ALA A 185 2.93 6.29 2.77
C ALA A 185 2.93 6.52 1.24
N MET A 186 2.00 7.36 0.78
CA MET A 186 1.66 7.51 -0.64
C MET A 186 2.77 8.09 -1.53
N ALA A 187 3.78 8.72 -0.95
CA ALA A 187 4.93 9.26 -1.71
C ALA A 187 5.92 8.17 -2.19
N ILE A 188 5.89 6.98 -1.58
CA ILE A 188 6.85 5.91 -1.90
C ILE A 188 6.65 5.37 -3.32
N PRO A 189 5.42 5.00 -3.77
CA PRO A 189 5.19 4.58 -5.14
C PRO A 189 5.59 5.64 -6.18
N ASP A 190 5.21 6.90 -5.96
CA ASP A 190 5.52 8.00 -6.87
C ASP A 190 7.02 8.16 -7.10
N MET A 191 7.82 8.00 -6.04
CA MET A 191 9.27 8.02 -6.14
C MET A 191 9.79 6.91 -7.05
N PHE A 192 9.36 5.66 -6.85
CA PHE A 192 9.83 4.54 -7.67
C PHE A 192 9.37 4.65 -9.13
N ILE A 193 8.14 5.08 -9.38
CA ILE A 193 7.65 5.35 -10.74
C ILE A 193 8.52 6.41 -11.41
N LYS A 194 8.81 7.51 -10.72
CA LYS A 194 9.67 8.58 -11.24
C LYS A 194 11.08 8.06 -11.56
N LEU A 195 11.68 7.30 -10.64
CA LEU A 195 13.01 6.71 -10.84
C LEU A 195 13.06 5.77 -12.05
N LEU A 196 12.02 4.97 -12.25
CA LEU A 196 11.93 4.01 -13.36
C LEU A 196 11.58 4.67 -14.70
N LYS A 197 10.85 5.78 -14.67
CA LYS A 197 10.38 6.49 -15.86
C LYS A 197 11.38 7.51 -16.39
N GLU A 198 12.07 8.24 -15.50
CA GLU A 198 12.84 9.43 -15.85
C GLU A 198 14.37 9.22 -15.78
N GLY A 199 14.85 8.15 -15.13
CA GLY A 199 16.28 7.95 -14.85
C GLY A 199 16.82 6.59 -15.26
N SER A 200 18.12 6.54 -15.53
CA SER A 200 18.88 5.29 -15.55
C SER A 200 19.25 4.87 -14.13
N ASP A 201 19.52 3.58 -13.91
CA ASP A 201 19.91 3.04 -12.59
C ASP A 201 21.10 3.78 -11.97
N ASP A 202 22.11 4.14 -12.78
CA ASP A 202 23.28 4.89 -12.32
C ASP A 202 22.96 6.31 -11.82
N ALA A 203 21.79 6.84 -12.16
CA ALA A 203 21.33 8.16 -11.76
C ALA A 203 20.44 8.12 -10.51
N TRP A 204 20.12 6.93 -9.98
CA TRP A 204 19.37 6.82 -8.75
C TRP A 204 20.17 7.42 -7.58
N ASP A 205 19.52 8.29 -6.82
CA ASP A 205 20.07 8.99 -5.67
C ASP A 205 19.72 8.22 -4.39
N MET A 206 20.73 7.62 -3.75
CA MET A 206 20.54 6.79 -2.56
C MET A 206 20.06 7.64 -1.38
N GLY A 207 20.52 8.89 -1.30
CA GLY A 207 20.07 9.90 -0.36
C GLY A 207 18.59 10.23 -0.52
N HIS A 208 18.11 10.40 -1.74
CA HIS A 208 16.70 10.66 -2.04
C HIS A 208 15.83 9.45 -1.69
N ILE A 209 16.25 8.24 -2.07
CA ILE A 209 15.51 7.01 -1.74
C ILE A 209 15.39 6.83 -0.23
N THR A 210 16.53 6.90 0.48
CA THR A 210 16.54 6.76 1.94
C THR A 210 15.74 7.88 2.62
N HIS A 211 15.82 9.12 2.12
CA HIS A 211 15.03 10.22 2.65
C HIS A 211 13.53 9.98 2.48
N THR A 212 13.06 9.63 1.28
CA THR A 212 11.62 9.39 1.04
C THR A 212 11.07 8.26 1.90
N LEU A 213 11.83 7.18 2.10
CA LEU A 213 11.42 6.04 2.93
C LEU A 213 11.38 6.36 4.43
N THR A 214 12.18 7.34 4.89
CA THR A 214 12.30 7.69 6.32
C THR A 214 11.66 9.02 6.69
N ASN A 215 11.26 9.84 5.72
CA ASN A 215 10.65 11.15 5.94
C ASN A 215 9.17 11.01 6.33
N ARG A 216 8.96 10.58 7.58
CA ARG A 216 7.64 10.41 8.21
C ARG A 216 7.63 11.01 9.61
N ARG A 217 6.43 11.27 10.11
CA ARG A 217 6.24 11.93 11.41
C ARG A 217 6.49 10.94 12.55
N TRP A 218 7.32 11.33 13.50
CA TRP A 218 7.52 10.54 14.71
C TRP A 218 6.20 10.39 15.50
N ARG A 219 5.92 9.18 15.99
CA ARG A 219 4.67 8.77 16.68
C ARG A 219 3.38 8.75 15.85
N GLU A 220 3.48 8.81 14.54
CA GLU A 220 2.35 8.55 13.63
C GLU A 220 2.78 7.41 12.70
N LYS A 221 2.15 6.24 12.85
CA LYS A 221 2.54 5.04 12.11
C LYS A 221 2.11 5.17 10.64
N VAL A 222 2.89 4.59 9.74
CA VAL A 222 2.56 4.56 8.32
C VAL A 222 2.57 3.13 7.77
N VAL A 223 1.66 2.85 6.84
CA VAL A 223 1.70 1.64 6.02
C VAL A 223 2.43 1.97 4.72
N ALA A 224 3.57 1.32 4.51
CA ALA A 224 4.40 1.47 3.33
C ALA A 224 4.07 0.43 2.27
N TYR A 225 4.21 0.82 1.00
CA TYR A 225 3.96 -0.06 -0.13
C TYR A 225 4.72 0.46 -1.35
N VAL A 226 5.09 -0.47 -2.22
CA VAL A 226 5.87 -0.16 -3.42
C VAL A 226 4.98 0.39 -4.53
N GLU A 227 3.79 -0.19 -4.68
CA GLU A 227 2.82 0.10 -5.72
C GLU A 227 1.42 -0.27 -5.20
N SER A 228 0.40 0.41 -5.69
CA SER A 228 -0.99 0.26 -5.23
C SER A 228 -1.93 -0.22 -6.33
N HIS A 229 -3.21 -0.28 -5.98
CA HIS A 229 -4.27 -0.54 -6.93
C HIS A 229 -4.40 0.57 -7.99
N ASP A 230 -4.03 1.82 -7.68
CA ASP A 230 -4.06 2.92 -8.66
C ASP A 230 -3.03 2.71 -9.77
N GLN A 231 -1.79 2.34 -9.42
CA GLN A 231 -0.76 2.00 -10.41
C GLN A 231 -1.08 0.71 -11.19
N ALA A 232 -1.89 -0.18 -10.60
CA ALA A 232 -2.31 -1.38 -11.28
C ALA A 232 -3.38 -1.10 -12.35
N ILE A 233 -4.12 0.02 -12.29
CA ILE A 233 -5.20 0.34 -13.23
C ILE A 233 -4.66 0.91 -14.56
N VAL A 234 -5.44 0.77 -15.63
CA VAL A 234 -5.16 1.30 -16.97
C VAL A 234 -4.77 2.78 -16.91
N GLY A 235 -3.60 3.11 -17.48
CA GLY A 235 -3.04 4.45 -17.46
C GLY A 235 -1.67 4.53 -16.77
N ASP A 236 -1.31 3.50 -16.00
CA ASP A 236 0.04 3.31 -15.45
C ASP A 236 0.53 1.87 -15.68
N LYS A 237 1.72 1.55 -15.17
CA LYS A 237 2.35 0.22 -15.23
C LYS A 237 2.69 -0.27 -13.82
N THR A 238 2.56 -1.57 -13.59
CA THR A 238 3.14 -2.21 -12.39
C THR A 238 4.66 -2.07 -12.39
N ILE A 239 5.30 -2.19 -11.23
CA ILE A 239 6.77 -2.12 -11.14
C ILE A 239 7.43 -3.22 -11.98
N ALA A 240 6.86 -4.42 -11.98
CA ALA A 240 7.33 -5.50 -12.85
C ALA A 240 7.29 -5.10 -14.32
N PHE A 241 6.21 -4.45 -14.76
CA PHE A 241 6.05 -4.02 -16.15
C PHE A 241 6.87 -2.76 -16.49
N TRP A 242 7.16 -1.87 -15.52
CA TRP A 242 8.17 -0.82 -15.67
C TRP A 242 9.58 -1.38 -15.85
N LEU A 243 9.91 -2.46 -15.14
CA LEU A 243 11.25 -3.06 -15.16
C LEU A 243 11.52 -3.92 -16.40
N MET A 244 10.52 -4.63 -16.91
CA MET A 244 10.69 -5.68 -17.93
C MET A 244 9.88 -5.47 -19.22
N ASP A 245 8.82 -4.66 -19.18
CA ASP A 245 7.93 -4.34 -20.30
C ASP A 245 7.59 -5.58 -21.18
N ALA A 246 7.67 -5.46 -22.50
CA ALA A 246 7.35 -6.50 -23.47
C ALA A 246 8.18 -7.79 -23.31
N GLU A 247 9.34 -7.74 -22.65
CA GLU A 247 10.14 -8.93 -22.42
C GLU A 247 9.48 -9.90 -21.42
N MET A 248 8.49 -9.45 -20.63
CA MET A 248 7.70 -10.34 -19.77
C MET A 248 6.93 -11.39 -20.57
N TYR A 249 6.56 -11.11 -21.82
CA TYR A 249 5.74 -12.03 -22.63
C TYR A 249 6.55 -13.19 -23.24
N THR A 250 7.86 -13.04 -23.39
CA THR A 250 8.73 -14.01 -24.08
C THR A 250 9.92 -14.47 -23.23
N GLY A 251 10.37 -13.65 -22.29
CA GLY A 251 11.52 -13.88 -21.43
C GLY A 251 11.22 -14.56 -20.10
N MET A 252 9.95 -14.86 -19.79
CA MET A 252 9.57 -15.46 -18.50
C MET A 252 9.62 -17.00 -18.47
N SER A 253 9.88 -17.67 -19.60
CA SER A 253 9.92 -19.15 -19.67
C SER A 253 11.29 -19.73 -19.29
N LEU A 254 11.33 -20.63 -18.33
CA LEU A 254 12.54 -21.38 -17.97
C LEU A 254 12.92 -22.44 -19.02
N VAL A 255 12.00 -22.80 -19.92
CA VAL A 255 12.19 -23.85 -20.94
C VAL A 255 12.56 -23.23 -22.28
N GLN A 256 11.80 -22.24 -22.74
CA GLN A 256 12.04 -21.62 -24.04
C GLN A 256 13.17 -20.59 -23.99
N THR A 257 13.33 -19.91 -22.86
CA THR A 257 14.40 -18.93 -22.61
C THR A 257 15.13 -19.30 -21.31
N PRO A 258 15.91 -20.40 -21.27
CA PRO A 258 16.55 -20.86 -20.03
C PRO A 258 17.46 -19.81 -19.38
N GLN A 259 18.13 -19.01 -20.20
CA GLN A 259 18.86 -17.83 -19.76
C GLN A 259 17.96 -16.59 -19.91
N PRO A 260 17.73 -15.83 -18.84
CA PRO A 260 16.99 -14.58 -18.94
C PRO A 260 17.78 -13.58 -19.79
N SER A 261 17.07 -12.67 -20.44
CA SER A 261 17.68 -11.46 -20.98
C SER A 261 18.16 -10.56 -19.83
N THR A 262 18.98 -9.57 -20.16
CA THR A 262 19.42 -8.55 -19.19
C THR A 262 18.24 -7.82 -18.56
N ALA A 263 17.17 -7.51 -19.32
CA ALA A 263 16.00 -6.83 -18.79
C ALA A 263 15.24 -7.70 -17.77
N VAL A 264 15.04 -8.98 -18.07
CA VAL A 264 14.37 -9.91 -17.15
C VAL A 264 15.20 -10.20 -15.92
N ASP A 265 16.52 -10.39 -16.06
CA ASP A 265 17.42 -10.60 -14.92
C ASP A 265 17.46 -9.38 -13.99
N ARG A 266 17.59 -8.18 -14.57
CA ARG A 266 17.47 -6.91 -13.86
C ARG A 266 16.12 -6.76 -13.16
N GLY A 267 15.02 -7.07 -13.85
CA GLY A 267 13.68 -6.98 -13.30
C GLY A 267 13.43 -7.95 -12.15
N LEU A 268 13.94 -9.17 -12.26
CA LEU A 268 13.94 -10.16 -11.18
C LEU A 268 14.62 -9.61 -9.92
N ALA A 269 15.84 -9.07 -10.07
CA ALA A 269 16.61 -8.54 -8.96
C ALA A 269 15.95 -7.29 -8.35
N LEU A 270 15.70 -6.25 -9.15
CA LEU A 270 15.22 -4.96 -8.64
C LEU A 270 13.82 -5.05 -8.02
N HIS A 271 12.90 -5.85 -8.57
CA HIS A 271 11.58 -6.02 -7.97
C HIS A 271 11.66 -6.55 -6.53
N LYS A 272 12.49 -7.58 -6.29
CA LYS A 272 12.72 -8.13 -4.95
C LYS A 272 13.39 -7.11 -4.02
N MET A 273 14.43 -6.44 -4.51
CA MET A 273 15.18 -5.46 -3.73
C MET A 273 14.33 -4.26 -3.34
N ILE A 274 13.52 -3.71 -4.26
CA ILE A 274 12.64 -2.57 -3.99
C ILE A 274 11.61 -2.95 -2.92
N ARG A 275 10.97 -4.12 -3.03
CA ARG A 275 10.00 -4.61 -2.03
C ARG A 275 10.63 -4.76 -0.66
N LEU A 276 11.78 -5.42 -0.57
CA LEU A 276 12.48 -5.60 0.70
C LEU A 276 12.97 -4.27 1.28
N LEU A 277 13.40 -3.34 0.44
CA LEU A 277 13.83 -2.01 0.87
C LEU A 277 12.67 -1.21 1.47
N VAL A 278 11.49 -1.26 0.82
CA VAL A 278 10.28 -0.59 1.32
C VAL A 278 9.76 -1.24 2.60
N LEU A 279 9.69 -2.58 2.65
CA LEU A 279 9.27 -3.31 3.85
C LEU A 279 10.26 -3.08 5.02
N GLY A 280 11.56 -3.07 4.72
CA GLY A 280 12.61 -2.86 5.71
C GLY A 280 12.69 -1.42 6.22
N LEU A 281 12.50 -0.40 5.38
CA LEU A 281 12.77 0.99 5.78
C LEU A 281 11.54 1.91 5.81
N GLY A 282 10.49 1.58 5.06
CA GLY A 282 9.44 2.52 4.63
C GLY A 282 8.33 2.85 5.63
N GLY A 283 8.04 1.97 6.61
CA GLY A 283 6.93 2.20 7.55
C GLY A 283 6.82 1.16 8.65
N GLU A 284 5.79 1.30 9.49
CA GLU A 284 5.42 0.40 10.60
C GLU A 284 4.36 -0.64 10.19
N GLY A 285 4.03 -0.70 8.91
CA GLY A 285 3.22 -1.74 8.28
C GLY A 285 3.55 -1.82 6.79
N TYR A 286 3.20 -2.94 6.16
CA TYR A 286 3.44 -3.15 4.73
C TYR A 286 2.15 -3.54 4.02
N LEU A 287 1.94 -3.00 2.82
CA LEU A 287 0.80 -3.32 1.96
C LEU A 287 1.27 -3.82 0.59
N ASN A 288 0.56 -4.81 0.06
CA ASN A 288 0.74 -5.33 -1.28
C ASN A 288 -0.62 -5.51 -1.95
N PHE A 289 -0.77 -4.99 -3.17
CA PHE A 289 -1.96 -5.22 -3.98
C PHE A 289 -1.89 -6.56 -4.73
N MET A 290 -3.03 -7.25 -4.81
CA MET A 290 -3.12 -8.62 -5.33
C MET A 290 -2.47 -8.82 -6.71
N GLY A 291 -1.53 -9.77 -6.77
CA GLY A 291 -0.76 -10.11 -7.97
C GLY A 291 0.61 -9.44 -8.04
N ASN A 292 0.81 -8.31 -7.37
CA ASN A 292 2.09 -7.60 -7.43
C ASN A 292 3.19 -8.39 -6.69
N GLU A 293 2.84 -9.24 -5.73
CA GLU A 293 3.76 -10.14 -5.02
C GLU A 293 4.53 -11.09 -5.94
N PHE A 294 3.92 -11.50 -7.05
CA PHE A 294 4.60 -12.32 -8.05
C PHE A 294 4.92 -11.55 -9.35
N GLY A 295 4.87 -10.22 -9.32
CA GLY A 295 5.14 -9.39 -10.49
C GLY A 295 4.15 -9.67 -11.63
N HIS A 296 2.84 -9.66 -11.34
CA HIS A 296 1.79 -9.86 -12.35
C HIS A 296 2.00 -8.91 -13.54
N PRO A 297 1.97 -9.42 -14.79
CA PRO A 297 2.20 -8.61 -15.98
C PRO A 297 0.99 -7.72 -16.30
N GLU A 298 1.10 -6.90 -17.35
CA GLU A 298 0.00 -6.07 -17.85
C GLU A 298 -0.51 -5.05 -16.79
N TRP A 299 -1.81 -4.74 -16.87
CA TRP A 299 -2.54 -3.81 -15.99
C TRP A 299 -3.95 -4.38 -15.73
N ILE A 300 -4.68 -3.73 -14.83
CA ILE A 300 -6.10 -3.91 -14.54
C ILE A 300 -6.88 -2.92 -15.41
N ASP A 301 -7.87 -3.42 -16.15
CA ASP A 301 -8.84 -2.56 -16.82
C ASP A 301 -10.24 -3.13 -16.60
N PHE A 302 -11.13 -2.30 -16.06
CA PHE A 302 -12.51 -2.69 -15.81
C PHE A 302 -13.34 -2.60 -17.09
N PRO A 303 -14.41 -3.40 -17.23
CA PRO A 303 -15.31 -3.30 -18.38
C PRO A 303 -15.92 -1.90 -18.49
N THR A 304 -15.69 -1.23 -19.61
CA THR A 304 -16.25 0.09 -19.92
C THR A 304 -16.74 0.14 -21.36
N PRO A 305 -17.59 1.12 -21.75
CA PRO A 305 -17.90 1.32 -23.16
C PRO A 305 -16.67 1.56 -24.05
N LYS A 306 -15.58 2.13 -23.50
CA LYS A 306 -14.34 2.44 -24.23
C LYS A 306 -13.57 1.18 -24.65
N ASN A 307 -13.62 0.11 -23.85
CA ASN A 307 -12.99 -1.18 -24.15
C ASN A 307 -13.99 -2.26 -24.59
N GLY A 308 -15.20 -1.85 -24.99
CA GLY A 308 -16.24 -2.77 -25.47
C GLY A 308 -16.82 -3.68 -24.39
N GLY A 309 -16.72 -3.31 -23.11
CA GLY A 309 -17.17 -4.12 -21.99
C GLY A 309 -16.28 -5.34 -21.73
N SER A 310 -14.98 -5.24 -22.06
CA SER A 310 -14.05 -6.34 -21.92
C SER A 310 -13.68 -6.61 -20.46
N TYR A 311 -13.67 -7.90 -20.09
CA TYR A 311 -13.15 -8.38 -18.80
C TYR A 311 -11.71 -8.93 -18.93
N GLN A 312 -11.09 -8.81 -20.10
CA GLN A 312 -9.79 -9.44 -20.38
C GLN A 312 -8.70 -9.06 -19.38
N HIS A 313 -8.69 -7.80 -18.92
CA HIS A 313 -7.73 -7.29 -17.93
C HIS A 313 -8.36 -7.09 -16.54
N CYS A 314 -9.65 -7.34 -16.37
CA CYS A 314 -10.35 -7.33 -15.08
C CYS A 314 -10.21 -8.69 -14.38
N ARG A 315 -8.97 -9.19 -14.27
CA ARG A 315 -8.66 -10.52 -13.71
C ARG A 315 -7.25 -10.57 -13.12
N ARG A 316 -6.96 -11.66 -12.39
CA ARG A 316 -5.62 -12.04 -11.95
C ARG A 316 -5.26 -13.40 -12.55
N ARG A 317 -4.00 -13.56 -12.97
CA ARG A 317 -3.45 -14.79 -13.55
C ARG A 317 -2.59 -15.53 -12.54
N TRP A 318 -3.26 -16.13 -11.56
CA TRP A 318 -2.62 -16.94 -10.53
C TRP A 318 -1.82 -18.11 -11.12
N ASP A 319 -2.29 -18.64 -12.26
CA ASP A 319 -1.62 -19.70 -13.02
C ASP A 319 -0.18 -19.35 -13.46
N LEU A 320 0.17 -18.07 -13.55
CA LEU A 320 1.53 -17.66 -13.89
C LEU A 320 2.52 -17.95 -12.75
N ALA A 321 2.08 -17.70 -11.51
CA ALA A 321 2.89 -17.90 -10.31
C ALA A 321 3.01 -19.40 -9.98
N ASP A 322 1.92 -20.15 -10.15
CA ASP A 322 1.86 -21.60 -9.92
C ASP A 322 2.65 -22.42 -10.97
N ALA A 323 2.95 -21.84 -12.14
CA ALA A 323 3.61 -22.55 -13.23
C ALA A 323 5.12 -22.73 -12.98
N ASP A 324 5.54 -23.97 -12.72
CA ASP A 324 6.94 -24.34 -12.50
C ASP A 324 7.91 -24.00 -13.64
N HIS A 325 7.41 -23.84 -14.85
CA HIS A 325 8.21 -23.53 -16.03
C HIS A 325 8.31 -22.02 -16.30
N LEU A 326 7.75 -21.18 -15.43
CA LEU A 326 7.81 -19.72 -15.53
C LEU A 326 8.59 -19.10 -14.36
N ARG A 327 9.13 -17.90 -14.60
CA ARG A 327 9.93 -17.13 -13.64
C ARG A 327 9.11 -16.42 -12.56
N TYR A 328 7.78 -16.29 -12.72
CA TYR A 328 6.92 -15.61 -11.73
C TYR A 328 6.98 -16.26 -10.35
N LYS A 329 7.16 -17.59 -10.29
CA LYS A 329 7.36 -18.35 -9.05
C LYS A 329 8.53 -17.84 -8.19
N PHE A 330 9.54 -17.23 -8.81
CA PHE A 330 10.69 -16.68 -8.09
C PHE A 330 10.34 -15.43 -7.29
N PHE A 331 9.45 -14.58 -7.83
CA PHE A 331 8.92 -13.44 -7.10
C PHE A 331 8.06 -13.90 -5.92
N GLN A 332 7.14 -14.84 -6.17
CA GLN A 332 6.28 -15.40 -5.13
C GLN A 332 7.08 -16.06 -4.00
N ALA A 333 8.07 -16.89 -4.34
CA ALA A 333 8.93 -17.55 -3.36
C ALA A 333 9.70 -16.53 -2.50
N PHE A 334 10.15 -15.43 -3.09
CA PHE A 334 10.81 -14.36 -2.35
C PHE A 334 9.84 -13.63 -1.42
N ASP A 335 8.64 -13.29 -1.90
CA ASP A 335 7.64 -12.58 -1.10
C ASP A 335 7.22 -13.38 0.13
N VAL A 336 6.98 -14.68 -0.03
CA VAL A 336 6.66 -15.60 1.08
C VAL A 336 7.75 -15.57 2.16
N LEU A 337 9.03 -15.66 1.76
CA LEU A 337 10.12 -15.64 2.74
C LEU A 337 10.34 -14.24 3.33
N MET A 338 10.16 -13.17 2.56
CA MET A 338 10.25 -11.80 3.04
C MET A 338 9.24 -11.55 4.17
N GLN A 339 7.98 -11.97 3.98
CA GLN A 339 6.94 -11.86 4.99
C GLN A 339 7.22 -12.75 6.21
N ALA A 340 7.68 -13.98 6.00
CA ALA A 340 8.02 -14.87 7.10
C ALA A 340 9.23 -14.42 7.91
N ALA A 341 10.18 -13.74 7.28
CA ALA A 341 11.29 -13.11 7.97
C ALA A 341 10.79 -11.96 8.84
N GLU A 342 9.91 -11.09 8.34
CA GLU A 342 9.28 -10.07 9.19
C GLU A 342 8.50 -10.68 10.36
N ASN A 343 7.70 -11.71 10.13
CA ASN A 343 6.95 -12.38 11.21
C ASN A 343 7.84 -12.97 12.32
N ARG A 344 9.13 -13.19 12.04
CA ARG A 344 10.07 -13.74 13.02
C ARG A 344 10.92 -12.67 13.71
N TYR A 345 11.35 -11.67 12.96
CA TYR A 345 12.28 -10.65 13.46
C TYR A 345 11.58 -9.34 13.83
N GLU A 346 10.33 -9.16 13.41
CA GLU A 346 9.40 -8.09 13.78
C GLU A 346 10.03 -6.69 13.64
N TRP A 347 10.81 -6.47 12.57
CA TRP A 347 11.56 -5.23 12.42
C TRP A 347 10.65 -4.05 12.12
N MET A 348 9.46 -4.24 11.55
CA MET A 348 8.52 -3.13 11.32
C MET A 348 8.02 -2.52 12.63
N GLY A 349 7.86 -3.35 13.67
CA GLY A 349 7.47 -2.92 15.02
C GLY A 349 8.59 -2.32 15.87
N SER A 350 9.85 -2.43 15.43
CA SER A 350 11.01 -1.94 16.18
C SER A 350 11.13 -0.41 16.14
N GLU A 351 11.42 0.19 17.30
CA GLU A 351 11.82 1.61 17.39
C GLU A 351 13.24 1.86 16.87
N HIS A 352 14.12 0.85 16.91
CA HIS A 352 15.47 0.96 16.34
C HIS A 352 15.40 0.93 14.82
N GLN A 353 15.75 2.06 14.20
CA GLN A 353 15.95 2.23 12.77
C GLN A 353 17.11 3.21 12.55
N TYR A 354 18.16 2.77 11.85
CA TYR A 354 19.34 3.60 11.62
C TYR A 354 19.98 3.34 10.26
N VAL A 355 20.01 4.35 9.39
CA VAL A 355 20.69 4.27 8.09
C VAL A 355 22.19 4.47 8.28
N THR A 356 22.95 3.38 8.20
CA THR A 356 24.40 3.38 8.41
C THR A 356 25.17 3.87 7.19
N LEU A 357 24.64 3.63 5.99
CA LEU A 357 25.29 3.96 4.73
C LEU A 357 24.29 4.29 3.61
N LYS A 358 24.65 5.29 2.81
CA LYS A 358 23.99 5.67 1.55
C LYS A 358 25.05 6.20 0.57
N SER A 359 25.77 5.27 -0.06
CA SER A 359 26.88 5.59 -0.97
C SER A 359 26.35 5.88 -2.37
N GLU A 360 26.46 7.13 -2.83
CA GLU A 360 26.04 7.52 -4.18
C GLU A 360 26.94 6.93 -5.27
N GLY A 361 28.25 6.85 -5.02
CA GLY A 361 29.22 6.31 -5.98
C GLY A 361 29.04 4.81 -6.14
N ASP A 362 28.93 4.09 -5.02
CA ASP A 362 28.82 2.64 -5.05
C ASP A 362 27.39 2.15 -5.28
N LYS A 363 26.39 3.04 -5.15
CA LYS A 363 24.95 2.72 -5.14
C LYS A 363 24.57 1.71 -4.06
N VAL A 364 25.16 1.87 -2.87
CA VAL A 364 24.92 0.98 -1.73
C VAL A 364 24.11 1.70 -0.66
N ILE A 365 23.02 1.06 -0.21
CA ILE A 365 22.26 1.44 0.97
C ILE A 365 22.45 0.35 2.03
N ALA A 366 22.83 0.74 3.24
CA ALA A 366 22.81 -0.16 4.39
C ALA A 366 22.13 0.52 5.59
N PHE A 367 21.34 -0.25 6.32
CA PHE A 367 20.65 0.22 7.52
C PHE A 367 20.34 -0.91 8.48
N GLU A 368 20.17 -0.54 9.73
CA GLU A 368 19.70 -1.41 10.80
C GLU A 368 18.21 -1.17 11.04
N ARG A 369 17.47 -2.25 11.28
CA ARG A 369 16.11 -2.16 11.83
C ARG A 369 15.84 -3.34 12.73
N GLY A 370 15.48 -3.07 13.98
CA GLY A 370 15.48 -4.08 15.03
C GLY A 370 16.83 -4.79 15.10
N ASP A 371 16.81 -6.12 15.18
CA ASP A 371 18.03 -6.94 15.25
C ASP A 371 18.60 -7.33 13.87
N CYS A 372 18.16 -6.65 12.80
CA CYS A 372 18.54 -6.97 11.43
C CYS A 372 19.40 -5.88 10.79
N LEU A 373 20.47 -6.30 10.11
CA LEU A 373 21.21 -5.48 9.16
C LEU A 373 20.70 -5.74 7.74
N PHE A 374 20.36 -4.68 7.03
CA PHE A 374 19.99 -4.71 5.63
C PHE A 374 21.09 -4.09 4.77
N VAL A 375 21.40 -4.73 3.64
CA VAL A 375 22.44 -4.28 2.70
C VAL A 375 21.92 -4.43 1.28
N PHE A 376 21.86 -3.34 0.54
CA PHE A 376 21.38 -3.28 -0.84
C PHE A 376 22.48 -2.71 -1.73
N ASN A 377 22.89 -3.50 -2.73
CA ASN A 377 23.72 -3.01 -3.84
C ASN A 377 22.84 -2.75 -5.06
N LEU A 378 22.48 -1.49 -5.28
CA LEU A 378 21.66 -1.02 -6.40
C LEU A 378 22.51 -0.62 -7.62
N HIS A 379 23.81 -0.91 -7.63
CA HIS A 379 24.67 -0.61 -8.77
C HIS A 379 24.33 -1.54 -9.95
N PRO A 380 24.20 -1.05 -11.19
CA PRO A 380 23.79 -1.89 -12.32
C PRO A 380 24.86 -2.90 -12.79
N GLY A 381 26.16 -2.62 -12.59
CA GLY A 381 27.24 -3.52 -13.02
C GLY A 381 28.31 -3.90 -11.99
N ASN A 382 28.48 -3.16 -10.89
CA ASN A 382 29.58 -3.41 -9.95
C ASN A 382 29.20 -4.39 -8.84
N SER A 383 30.14 -5.25 -8.49
CA SER A 383 30.09 -6.12 -7.31
C SER A 383 31.25 -5.75 -6.38
N TYR A 384 31.01 -5.79 -5.07
CA TYR A 384 31.99 -5.38 -4.07
C TYR A 384 32.39 -6.56 -3.18
N ALA A 385 33.68 -6.81 -3.06
CA ALA A 385 34.25 -7.73 -2.07
C ALA A 385 34.84 -6.92 -0.91
N ASP A 386 34.85 -7.49 0.30
CA ASP A 386 35.40 -6.87 1.50
C ASP A 386 34.81 -5.47 1.81
N TYR A 387 33.55 -5.24 1.41
CA TYR A 387 32.87 -3.96 1.59
C TYR A 387 32.54 -3.73 3.07
N GLN A 388 33.09 -2.66 3.64
CA GLN A 388 32.96 -2.37 5.07
C GLN A 388 31.63 -1.66 5.37
N ILE A 389 30.88 -2.21 6.32
CA ILE A 389 29.61 -1.63 6.79
C ILE A 389 29.73 -1.41 8.29
N GLY A 390 29.49 -0.18 8.73
CA GLY A 390 29.40 0.13 10.15
C GLY A 390 28.12 -0.48 10.74
N VAL A 391 28.24 -1.17 11.86
CA VAL A 391 27.12 -1.80 12.57
C VAL A 391 27.22 -1.51 14.07
N GLY A 392 26.08 -1.49 14.75
CA GLY A 392 25.94 -1.40 16.20
C GLY A 392 25.90 -2.76 16.91
N PHE A 393 26.09 -3.86 16.18
CA PHE A 393 26.07 -5.22 16.72
C PHE A 393 27.48 -5.67 17.16
N ASP A 394 27.57 -6.27 18.35
CA ASP A 394 28.81 -6.82 18.91
C ASP A 394 28.99 -8.33 18.61
N GLU A 395 27.97 -8.98 18.04
CA GLU A 395 27.97 -10.40 17.71
C GLU A 395 28.24 -10.67 16.22
N PRO A 396 28.79 -11.83 15.85
CA PRO A 396 28.92 -12.24 14.46
C PRO A 396 27.56 -12.28 13.75
N LEU A 397 27.46 -11.58 12.62
CA LEU A 397 26.26 -11.59 11.78
C LEU A 397 26.16 -12.87 10.96
N ARG A 398 24.93 -13.27 10.67
CA ARG A 398 24.62 -14.38 9.75
C ARG A 398 23.59 -13.95 8.72
N THR A 399 23.66 -14.51 7.52
CA THR A 399 22.68 -14.24 6.47
C THR A 399 21.33 -14.85 6.82
N VAL A 400 20.31 -14.01 6.91
CA VAL A 400 18.92 -14.42 7.14
C VAL A 400 18.17 -14.57 5.83
N LEU A 401 18.31 -13.60 4.94
CA LEU A 401 17.66 -13.51 3.64
C LEU A 401 18.68 -13.04 2.61
N ASP A 402 18.76 -13.73 1.47
CA ASP A 402 19.61 -13.35 0.34
C ASP A 402 18.78 -13.34 -0.94
N THR A 403 18.66 -12.17 -1.58
CA THR A 403 17.93 -12.00 -2.84
C THR A 403 18.59 -12.75 -4.01
N ASP A 404 19.88 -13.08 -3.93
CA ASP A 404 20.65 -13.75 -4.98
C ASP A 404 20.53 -15.28 -4.94
N GLU A 405 19.73 -15.83 -4.02
CA GLU A 405 19.49 -17.27 -3.98
C GLU A 405 18.76 -17.78 -5.25
N GLY A 406 19.14 -18.97 -5.70
CA GLY A 406 18.59 -19.62 -6.91
C GLY A 406 17.10 -19.96 -6.80
N ARG A 407 16.58 -20.18 -5.58
CA ARG A 407 15.12 -20.32 -5.35
C ARG A 407 14.34 -19.04 -5.66
N PHE A 408 15.02 -17.90 -5.75
CA PHE A 408 14.47 -16.61 -6.14
C PHE A 408 14.96 -16.19 -7.54
N GLY A 409 15.52 -17.12 -8.33
CA GLY A 409 16.05 -16.82 -9.66
C GLY A 409 17.32 -15.97 -9.65
N GLY A 410 18.06 -15.92 -8.54
CA GLY A 410 19.37 -15.27 -8.46
C GLY A 410 20.53 -16.17 -8.89
N HIS A 411 21.76 -15.66 -8.75
CA HIS A 411 22.97 -16.26 -9.31
C HIS A 411 23.78 -17.12 -8.33
N MET A 412 23.34 -17.25 -7.07
CA MET A 412 23.98 -18.08 -6.03
C MET A 412 25.45 -17.73 -5.79
N ARG A 413 25.78 -16.43 -5.77
CA ARG A 413 27.18 -15.97 -5.66
C ARG A 413 27.71 -15.90 -4.22
N LEU A 414 26.83 -15.95 -3.23
CA LEU A 414 27.19 -15.83 -1.82
C LEU A 414 27.29 -17.22 -1.16
N GLU A 415 28.40 -17.49 -0.50
CA GLU A 415 28.47 -18.62 0.44
C GLU A 415 27.73 -18.24 1.72
N ARG A 416 26.74 -19.06 2.11
CA ARG A 416 26.00 -18.84 3.35
C ARG A 416 26.96 -19.07 4.52
N GLY A 417 27.32 -17.99 5.21
CA GLY A 417 28.13 -18.08 6.43
C GLY A 417 27.49 -19.04 7.44
N HIS A 418 28.24 -20.09 7.80
CA HIS A 418 27.92 -21.19 8.72
C HIS A 418 26.79 -22.15 8.30
N ALA A 419 26.96 -23.43 8.62
CA ALA A 419 26.16 -24.60 8.19
C ALA A 419 24.65 -24.59 8.52
N ASN A 420 24.11 -23.47 9.04
CA ASN A 420 22.73 -23.30 9.48
C ASN A 420 22.11 -22.07 8.79
N SER A 421 21.74 -22.20 7.53
CA SER A 421 20.87 -21.21 6.88
C SER A 421 19.50 -21.16 7.56
N PHE A 422 18.80 -20.04 7.46
CA PHE A 422 17.39 -19.95 7.87
C PHE A 422 16.60 -21.13 7.27
N PRO A 423 15.80 -21.86 8.07
CA PRO A 423 15.13 -23.05 7.59
C PRO A 423 14.24 -22.72 6.39
N LEU A 424 14.12 -23.67 5.46
CA LEU A 424 13.00 -23.67 4.53
C LEU A 424 11.74 -23.63 5.40
N LEU A 425 10.83 -22.69 5.13
CA LEU A 425 9.49 -22.78 5.71
C LEU A 425 8.94 -24.13 5.27
N GLU A 426 8.75 -25.04 6.21
CA GLU A 426 8.00 -26.26 5.93
C GLU A 426 6.57 -25.82 5.58
N ALA A 427 6.11 -26.29 4.42
CA ALA A 427 4.86 -25.90 3.79
C ALA A 427 3.62 -26.24 4.64
#